data_AF-I3UYT1-F1
#
_entry.id   AF-I3UYT1-F1
#
_cell.length_a   1.000
_cell.length_b   1.000
_cell.length_c   1.000
_cell.angle_alpha   90.00
_cell.angle_beta   90.00
_cell.angle_gamma   90.00
#
_symmetry.space_group_name_H-M   'P 1'
#
loop_
_entity.id
_entity.type
_entity.pdbx_description
1 polymer ?
#
loop_
_entity_poly.entity_id
_entity_poly.type
_entity_poly.pdbx_seq_one_letter_code
_entity_poly.pdbx_strand_id
1 'polypeptide(L)'
;MKQAQRGFTLLEVTVALAIAAVLAVITSQVLRQRLAVQDNLQQHRLGLLCARELQARFAVEQYWPAENQVAGELGQGGQRCHWQLQLRRTGVRDLRRGELQLFADRDQRLPLGQYTVFLERP
;
A
#
# COMPACT_ATOMS: atom_id res chain seq x y z
N MET A 1 10.36 61.13 29.63
CA MET A 1 11.15 60.42 28.61
C MET A 1 10.20 59.93 27.53
N LYS A 2 10.15 60.57 26.35
CA LYS A 2 9.26 60.17 25.25
C LYS A 2 9.91 59.00 24.50
N GLN A 3 9.35 57.80 24.64
CA GLN A 3 9.72 56.66 23.82
C GLN A 3 9.37 56.97 22.37
N ALA A 4 10.38 57.06 21.51
CA ALA A 4 10.17 57.18 20.08
C ALA A 4 9.56 55.86 19.57
N GLN A 5 8.28 55.90 19.18
CA GLN A 5 7.65 54.82 18.43
C GLN A 5 8.38 54.72 17.08
N ARG A 6 9.28 53.75 16.97
CA ARG A 6 9.88 53.34 15.70
C ARG A 6 8.78 52.66 14.88
N GLY A 7 8.29 53.32 13.84
CA GLY A 7 7.36 52.73 12.89
C GLY A 7 8.02 51.53 12.18
N PHE A 8 7.22 50.50 11.91
CA PHE A 8 7.64 49.31 11.16
C PHE A 8 8.20 49.73 9.81
N THR A 9 9.41 49.26 9.48
CA THR A 9 10.02 49.57 8.19
C THR A 9 9.43 48.69 7.09
N LEU A 10 9.43 49.17 5.84
CA LEU A 10 9.05 48.34 4.68
C LEU A 10 9.83 47.03 4.61
N LEU A 11 11.12 47.06 4.99
CA LEU A 11 11.98 45.88 5.05
C LEU A 11 11.46 44.83 6.04
N GLU A 12 10.94 45.28 7.18
CA GLU A 12 10.47 44.39 8.24
C GLU A 12 9.17 43.69 7.85
N VAL A 13 8.28 44.41 7.15
CA VAL A 13 7.04 43.83 6.61
C VAL A 13 7.32 42.83 5.49
N THR A 14 8.28 43.11 4.59
CA THR A 14 8.63 42.17 3.52
C THR A 14 9.31 40.92 4.07
N VAL A 15 10.18 41.04 5.08
CA VAL A 15 10.79 39.90 5.76
C VAL A 15 9.72 39.07 6.49
N ALA A 16 8.79 39.70 7.20
CA ALA A 16 7.70 39.00 7.86
C ALA A 16 6.81 38.24 6.86
N LEU A 17 6.48 38.86 5.71
CA LEU A 17 5.73 38.20 4.64
C LEU A 17 6.52 37.03 4.03
N ALA A 18 7.84 37.19 3.84
CA ALA A 18 8.68 36.13 3.30
C ALA A 18 8.73 34.92 4.24
N ILE A 19 8.90 35.14 5.55
CA ILE A 19 8.84 34.08 6.56
C ILE A 19 7.47 33.41 6.56
N ALA A 20 6.39 34.20 6.56
CA ALA A 20 5.02 33.67 6.51
C ALA A 20 4.77 32.81 5.25
N ALA A 21 5.26 33.26 4.09
CA ALA A 21 5.15 32.51 2.84
C ALA A 21 5.92 31.18 2.90
N VAL A 22 7.15 31.17 3.43
CA VAL A 22 7.93 29.94 3.61
C VAL A 22 7.24 28.98 4.56
N LEU A 23 6.71 29.46 5.70
CA LEU A 23 5.96 28.64 6.64
C LEU A 23 4.68 28.04 6.00
N ALA A 24 3.97 28.81 5.18
CA ALA A 24 2.80 28.34 4.43
C ALA A 24 3.17 27.25 3.40
N VAL A 25 4.30 27.40 2.71
CA VAL A 25 4.80 26.38 1.77
C VAL A 25 5.19 25.09 2.50
N ILE A 26 5.93 25.18 3.60
CA ILE A 26 6.35 24.02 4.40
C ILE A 26 5.13 23.28 4.94
N THR A 27 4.17 23.98 5.54
CA THR A 27 2.95 23.35 6.08
C THR A 27 2.14 22.67 4.97
N SER A 28 1.99 23.31 3.81
CA SER A 28 1.31 22.70 2.65
C SER A 28 2.00 21.43 2.14
N GLN A 29 3.33 21.38 2.15
CA GLN A 29 4.08 20.18 1.75
C GLN A 29 3.91 19.04 2.76
N VAL A 30 3.93 19.33 4.06
CA VAL A 30 3.72 18.33 5.13
C VAL A 30 2.33 17.70 5.05
N LEU A 31 1.28 18.50 4.78
CA LEU A 31 -0.07 17.97 4.62
C LEU A 31 -0.17 17.01 3.42
N ARG A 32 0.44 17.35 2.28
CA ARG A 32 0.45 16.48 1.09
C ARG A 32 1.21 15.17 1.32
N GLN A 33 2.36 15.22 2.02
CA GLN A 33 3.11 14.01 2.37
C GLN A 33 2.32 13.06 3.28
N ARG A 34 1.57 13.59 4.25
CA ARG A 34 0.73 12.79 5.16
C ARG A 34 -0.35 12.01 4.42
N LEU A 35 -1.01 12.64 3.44
CA LEU A 35 -2.08 12.00 2.66
C LEU A 35 -1.55 10.89 1.74
N ALA A 36 -0.43 11.12 1.06
CA ALA A 36 0.17 10.11 0.18
C ALA A 36 0.67 8.86 0.94
N VAL A 37 1.20 9.05 2.15
CA VAL A 37 1.65 7.94 3.00
C VAL A 37 0.49 7.11 3.53
N GLN A 38 -0.64 7.76 3.88
CA GLN A 38 -1.79 7.06 4.45
C GLN A 38 -2.48 6.14 3.45
N ASP A 39 -2.63 6.56 2.19
CA ASP A 39 -3.27 5.76 1.14
C ASP A 39 -2.43 4.51 0.80
N ASN A 40 -1.11 4.67 0.68
CA ASN A 40 -0.21 3.56 0.41
C ASN A 40 -0.22 2.52 1.55
N LEU A 41 -0.23 2.97 2.81
CA LEU A 41 -0.32 2.08 3.98
C LEU A 41 -1.65 1.33 4.04
N GLN A 42 -2.76 1.98 3.68
CA GLN A 42 -4.08 1.36 3.67
C GLN A 42 -4.19 0.28 2.60
N GLN A 43 -3.69 0.54 1.39
CA GLN A 43 -3.62 -0.46 0.31
C GLN A 43 -2.75 -1.65 0.70
N HIS A 44 -1.56 -1.40 1.29
CA HIS A 44 -0.68 -2.47 1.73
C HIS A 44 -1.33 -3.35 2.83
N ARG A 45 -2.05 -2.72 3.76
CA ARG A 45 -2.79 -3.44 4.81
C ARG A 45 -3.87 -4.37 4.23
N LEU A 46 -4.64 -3.90 3.24
CA LEU A 46 -5.62 -4.72 2.53
C LEU A 46 -4.94 -5.91 1.84
N GLY A 47 -3.85 -5.67 1.11
CA GLY A 47 -3.06 -6.73 0.48
C GLY A 47 -2.58 -7.79 1.47
N LEU A 48 -2.06 -7.37 2.63
CA LEU A 48 -1.57 -8.27 3.66
C LEU A 48 -2.69 -9.13 4.28
N LEU A 49 -3.86 -8.54 4.52
CA LEU A 49 -5.02 -9.28 5.07
C LEU A 49 -5.52 -10.33 4.06
N CYS A 50 -5.71 -9.93 2.80
CA CYS A 50 -6.11 -10.84 1.74
C CYS A 50 -5.09 -11.96 1.52
N ALA A 51 -3.78 -11.67 1.56
CA ALA A 51 -2.74 -12.67 1.45
C ALA A 51 -2.78 -13.71 2.58
N ARG A 52 -2.94 -13.25 3.83
CA ARG A 52 -3.02 -14.14 5.00
C ARG A 52 -4.23 -15.06 4.96
N GLU A 53 -5.38 -14.52 4.57
CA GLU A 53 -6.60 -15.30 4.43
C GLU A 53 -6.46 -16.37 3.33
N LEU A 54 -5.94 -16.00 2.15
CA LEU A 54 -5.69 -16.96 1.08
C LEU A 54 -4.69 -18.04 1.49
N GLN A 55 -3.60 -17.67 2.17
CA GLN A 55 -2.62 -18.64 2.66
C GLN A 55 -3.23 -19.62 3.66
N ALA A 56 -4.01 -19.12 4.63
CA ALA A 56 -4.70 -19.96 5.60
C ALA A 56 -5.71 -20.88 4.91
N ARG A 57 -6.48 -20.35 3.96
CA ARG A 57 -7.46 -21.11 3.19
C ARG A 57 -6.81 -22.22 2.37
N PHE A 58 -5.72 -21.91 1.66
CA PHE A 58 -4.97 -22.90 0.88
C PHE A 58 -4.41 -24.01 1.76
N ALA A 59 -3.93 -23.69 2.96
CA ALA A 59 -3.43 -24.69 3.90
C ALA A 59 -4.56 -25.58 4.44
N VAL A 60 -5.69 -24.99 4.83
CA VAL A 60 -6.84 -25.73 5.41
C VAL A 60 -7.54 -26.60 4.37
N GLU A 61 -7.75 -26.09 3.15
CA GLU A 61 -8.41 -26.80 2.07
C GLU A 61 -7.47 -27.76 1.33
N GLN A 62 -6.20 -27.87 1.76
CA GLN A 62 -5.16 -28.64 1.07
C GLN A 62 -5.12 -28.33 -0.43
N TYR A 63 -5.16 -27.04 -0.73
CA TYR A 63 -5.43 -26.54 -2.06
C TYR A 63 -4.35 -26.99 -3.04
N TRP A 64 -4.74 -27.83 -4.00
CA TRP A 64 -3.84 -28.38 -5.01
C TRP A 64 -4.45 -28.27 -6.42
N PRO A 65 -4.38 -27.10 -7.07
CA PRO A 65 -4.99 -26.90 -8.38
C PRO A 65 -4.24 -27.69 -9.47
N ALA A 66 -4.98 -28.16 -10.49
CA ALA A 66 -4.38 -28.85 -11.64
C ALA A 66 -3.61 -27.88 -12.55
N GLU A 67 -4.11 -26.66 -12.69
CA GLU A 67 -3.51 -25.61 -13.50
C GLU A 67 -2.33 -24.94 -12.78
N ASN A 68 -1.36 -24.48 -13.57
CA ASN A 68 -0.22 -23.72 -13.04
C ASN A 68 -0.51 -22.23 -12.88
N GLN A 69 -1.61 -21.74 -13.43
CA GLN A 69 -2.05 -20.36 -13.27
C GLN A 69 -3.51 -20.40 -12.86
N VAL A 70 -3.82 -19.80 -11.72
CA VAL A 70 -5.18 -19.72 -11.18
C VAL A 70 -5.43 -18.32 -10.69
N ALA A 71 -6.64 -17.82 -10.89
CA ALA A 71 -7.04 -16.49 -10.48
C ALA A 71 -8.39 -16.53 -9.78
N GLY A 72 -8.66 -15.53 -8.97
CA GLY A 72 -9.93 -15.42 -8.28
C GLY A 72 -10.11 -14.06 -7.63
N GLU A 73 -11.19 -13.97 -6.85
CA GLU A 73 -11.49 -12.81 -6.04
C GLU A 73 -11.74 -13.21 -4.59
N LEU A 74 -11.40 -12.33 -3.67
CA LEU A 74 -11.65 -12.48 -2.25
C LEU A 74 -12.29 -11.19 -1.72
N GLY A 75 -13.45 -11.32 -1.08
CA GLY A 75 -14.09 -10.20 -0.39
C GLY A 75 -13.52 -10.02 1.01
N GLN A 76 -12.97 -8.84 1.31
CA GLN A 76 -12.39 -8.52 2.61
C GLN A 76 -13.06 -7.23 3.14
N GLY A 77 -14.06 -7.38 4.02
CA GLY A 77 -14.69 -6.25 4.72
C GLY A 77 -15.22 -5.13 3.83
N GLY A 78 -16.04 -5.46 2.82
CA GLY A 78 -16.60 -4.49 1.87
C GLY A 78 -15.65 -4.06 0.74
N GLN A 79 -14.38 -4.45 0.80
CA GLN A 79 -13.42 -4.33 -0.30
C GLN A 79 -13.28 -5.68 -1.03
N ARG A 80 -12.83 -5.66 -2.28
CA ARG A 80 -12.50 -6.87 -3.06
C ARG A 80 -11.02 -6.88 -3.41
N CYS A 81 -10.39 -8.02 -3.23
CA CYS A 81 -9.03 -8.31 -3.66
C CYS A 81 -9.09 -9.27 -4.83
N HIS A 82 -8.56 -8.88 -5.97
CA HIS A 82 -8.34 -9.77 -7.10
C HIS A 82 -6.97 -10.41 -6.96
N TRP A 83 -6.89 -11.72 -7.09
CA TRP A 83 -5.63 -12.44 -6.92
C TRP A 83 -5.32 -13.34 -8.09
N GLN A 84 -4.03 -13.54 -8.32
CA GLN A 84 -3.48 -14.49 -9.27
C GLN A 84 -2.38 -15.28 -8.61
N LEU A 85 -2.38 -16.59 -8.85
CA LEU A 85 -1.41 -17.52 -8.30
C LEU A 85 -0.75 -18.27 -9.45
N GLN A 86 0.55 -18.07 -9.58
CA GLN A 86 1.40 -18.74 -10.57
C GLN A 86 2.25 -19.79 -9.89
N LEU A 87 1.99 -21.05 -10.20
CA LEU A 87 2.66 -22.21 -9.62
C LEU A 87 3.83 -22.65 -10.48
N ARG A 88 4.94 -22.93 -9.81
CA ARG A 88 6.15 -23.51 -10.38
C ARG A 88 6.51 -24.76 -9.61
N ARG A 89 7.00 -25.76 -10.34
CA ARG A 89 7.55 -26.97 -9.72
C ARG A 89 8.78 -26.60 -8.89
N THR A 90 8.91 -27.25 -7.74
CA THR A 90 10.16 -27.21 -6.99
C THR A 90 10.98 -28.46 -7.32
N GLY A 91 12.25 -28.49 -6.88
CA GLY A 91 13.06 -29.72 -6.94
C GLY A 91 12.61 -30.80 -5.92
N VAL A 92 11.64 -30.47 -5.06
CA VAL A 92 11.10 -31.38 -4.05
C VAL A 92 9.81 -32.01 -4.57
N ARG A 93 9.69 -33.33 -4.42
CA ARG A 93 8.51 -34.07 -4.83
C ARG A 93 7.29 -33.59 -4.04
N ASP A 94 6.15 -33.46 -4.72
CA ASP A 94 4.86 -33.10 -4.13
C ASP A 94 4.82 -31.71 -3.44
N LEU A 95 5.80 -30.84 -3.75
CA LEU A 95 5.86 -29.44 -3.31
C LEU A 95 5.88 -28.48 -4.51
N ARG A 96 4.96 -27.51 -4.52
CA ARG A 96 4.91 -26.44 -5.54
C ARG A 96 5.10 -25.08 -4.88
N ARG A 97 5.90 -24.22 -5.51
CA ARG A 97 6.06 -22.82 -5.13
C ARG A 97 5.06 -21.99 -5.93
N GLY A 98 4.25 -21.20 -5.26
CA GLY A 98 3.32 -20.25 -5.85
C GLY A 98 3.81 -18.81 -5.69
N GLU A 99 3.74 -18.03 -6.76
CA GLU A 99 3.79 -16.57 -6.70
C GLU A 99 2.35 -16.04 -6.69
N LEU A 100 1.94 -15.49 -5.56
CA LEU A 100 0.63 -14.91 -5.33
C LEU A 100 0.70 -13.39 -5.52
N GLN A 101 0.03 -12.88 -6.54
CA GLN A 101 -0.12 -11.45 -6.81
C GLN A 101 -1.53 -11.00 -6.44
N LEU A 102 -1.62 -9.85 -5.79
CA LEU A 102 -2.88 -9.25 -5.33
C LEU A 102 -3.06 -7.87 -5.94
N PHE A 103 -4.30 -7.56 -6.31
CA PHE A 103 -4.71 -6.32 -6.96
C PHE A 103 -6.01 -5.80 -6.35
N ALA A 104 -6.17 -4.47 -6.29
CA ALA A 104 -7.38 -3.82 -5.80
C ALA A 104 -8.50 -3.79 -6.84
N ASP A 105 -8.13 -3.92 -8.12
CA ASP A 105 -9.03 -3.84 -9.26
C ASP A 105 -8.97 -5.10 -10.12
N ARG A 106 -10.04 -5.32 -10.88
CA ARG A 106 -10.16 -6.48 -11.79
C ARG A 106 -9.18 -6.40 -12.97
N ASP A 107 -8.86 -5.18 -13.40
CA ASP A 107 -7.98 -4.90 -14.53
C ASP A 107 -6.48 -5.01 -14.16
N GLN A 108 -6.16 -5.35 -12.90
CA GLN A 108 -4.80 -5.54 -12.37
C GLN A 108 -3.90 -4.31 -12.48
N ARG A 109 -4.50 -3.11 -12.48
CA ARG A 109 -3.77 -1.84 -12.58
C ARG A 109 -3.25 -1.36 -11.23
N LEU A 110 -3.84 -1.82 -10.13
CA LEU A 110 -3.54 -1.39 -8.77
C LEU A 110 -2.99 -2.57 -7.96
N PRO A 111 -1.68 -2.88 -8.06
CA PRO A 111 -1.07 -3.96 -7.31
C PRO A 111 -1.05 -3.65 -5.81
N LEU A 112 -1.57 -4.58 -5.01
CA LEU A 112 -1.57 -4.54 -3.55
C LEU A 112 -0.34 -5.24 -2.94
N GLY A 113 0.26 -6.17 -3.68
CA GLY A 113 1.49 -6.85 -3.26
C GLY A 113 1.72 -8.19 -3.94
N GLN A 114 2.92 -8.73 -3.72
CA GLN A 114 3.36 -10.05 -4.16
C GLN A 114 3.82 -10.87 -2.96
N TYR A 115 3.39 -12.13 -2.90
CA TYR A 115 3.68 -13.05 -1.83
C TYR A 115 4.13 -14.39 -2.41
N THR A 116 5.04 -15.08 -1.74
CA THR A 116 5.36 -16.47 -2.07
C THR A 116 4.56 -17.39 -1.16
N VAL A 117 3.94 -18.41 -1.75
CA VAL A 117 3.25 -19.48 -1.02
C VAL A 117 3.82 -20.83 -1.41
N PHE A 118 3.71 -21.82 -0.54
CA PHE A 118 4.09 -23.19 -0.82
C PHE A 118 2.86 -24.07 -0.66
N LEU A 119 2.56 -24.87 -1.69
CA LEU A 119 1.50 -25.84 -1.68
C LEU A 119 2.12 -27.22 -1.59
N GLU A 120 1.65 -28.00 -0.63
CA GLU A 120 1.96 -29.42 -0.46
C GLU A 120 0.79 -30.24 -0.96
N ARG A 121 1.07 -31.36 -1.64
CA ARG A 121 0.00 -32.26 -2.05
C ARG A 121 -0.54 -32.98 -0.81
N PRO A 122 -1.87 -33.03 -0.61
CA PRO A 122 -2.47 -33.82 0.47
C PRO A 122 -2.18 -35.32 0.37
#